data_AF-A0A8S9LMR9-F1
#
_entry.id   AF-A0A8S9LMR9-F1
#
_cell.length_a   1.000
_cell.length_b   1.000
_cell.length_c   1.000
_cell.angle_alpha   90.00
_cell.angle_beta   90.00
_cell.angle_gamma   90.00
#
_symmetry.space_group_name_H-M   'P 1'
#
loop_
_entity.id
_entity.type
_entity.pdbx_description
1 polymer ?
#
loop_
_entity_poly.entity_id
_entity_poly.type
_entity_poly.pdbx_seq_one_letter_code
_entity_poly.pdbx_strand_id
1 'polypeptide(L)'
;MFIRLKQELIINSYKTIDGRGAAVHITGNGCLTIQYVQHVIIHNIHIYDSSPTKVGRRGRSDGDGISIFGSQKIWVDHCSLSHCTDGLIDVVLGSTAITISNNYFTHHDEVMLLGHDDKYVLDTGMQVTIAFNHFGQGLVQRMPRCRRGYIHVVNNDFTSWKMYAIGGSGNPTINSQGNRYSAPSDPSAKEVNLGFDFLQVFKDAHI
;
A
#
# COMPACT_ATOMS: atom_id res chain seq x y z
N MET A 1 -17.14 -16.34 -1.51
CA MET A 1 -16.18 -17.29 -0.92
C MET A 1 -15.42 -16.58 0.20
N PHE A 2 -15.38 -17.18 1.40
CA PHE A 2 -14.60 -16.69 2.53
C PHE A 2 -13.42 -17.64 2.79
N ILE A 3 -12.21 -17.09 2.73
CA ILE A 3 -10.95 -17.80 2.99
C ILE A 3 -10.36 -17.23 4.28
N ARG A 4 -10.29 -18.06 5.32
CA ARG A 4 -9.62 -17.72 6.56
C ARG A 4 -8.23 -18.34 6.59
N LEU A 5 -7.21 -17.51 6.39
CA LEU A 5 -5.81 -17.94 6.46
C LEU A 5 -5.45 -18.32 7.90
N LYS A 6 -4.68 -19.41 8.04
CA LYS A 6 -4.14 -19.85 9.34
C LYS A 6 -2.72 -19.33 9.59
N GLN A 7 -2.04 -18.93 8.53
CA GLN A 7 -0.68 -18.43 8.44
C GLN A 7 -0.53 -17.70 7.10
N GLU A 8 0.61 -17.06 6.87
CA GLU A 8 0.92 -16.39 5.59
C GLU A 8 0.66 -17.31 4.38
N LEU A 9 0.06 -16.74 3.34
CA LEU A 9 -0.04 -17.35 2.03
C LEU A 9 1.10 -16.81 1.15
N ILE A 10 2.12 -17.65 0.95
CA ILE A 10 3.28 -17.31 0.10
C ILE A 10 2.91 -17.46 -1.37
N ILE A 11 3.13 -16.42 -2.14
CA ILE A 11 2.82 -16.38 -3.57
C ILE A 11 4.11 -16.48 -4.37
N ASN A 12 4.18 -17.47 -5.26
CA ASN A 12 5.31 -17.68 -6.16
C ASN A 12 5.22 -16.81 -7.42
N SER A 13 6.33 -16.72 -8.18
CA SER A 13 6.36 -16.04 -9.48
C SER A 13 5.31 -16.57 -10.47
N TYR A 14 4.92 -15.72 -11.41
CA TYR A 14 4.00 -16.04 -12.52
C TYR A 14 2.66 -16.58 -12.00
N LYS A 15 1.99 -15.76 -11.18
CA LYS A 15 0.68 -16.08 -10.61
C LYS A 15 -0.28 -14.91 -10.81
N THR A 16 -1.54 -15.25 -10.99
CA THR A 16 -2.65 -14.31 -10.91
C THR A 16 -3.61 -14.86 -9.88
N ILE A 17 -3.94 -14.06 -8.87
CA ILE A 17 -5.12 -14.27 -8.02
C ILE A 17 -6.21 -13.38 -8.60
N ASP A 18 -7.27 -14.00 -9.12
CA ASP A 18 -8.37 -13.32 -9.80
C ASP A 18 -9.68 -13.67 -9.12
N GLY A 19 -10.32 -12.67 -8.51
CA GLY A 19 -11.63 -12.82 -7.89
C GLY A 19 -12.80 -12.41 -8.79
N ARG A 20 -12.60 -12.07 -10.07
CA ARG A 20 -13.70 -11.63 -10.94
C ARG A 20 -14.83 -12.66 -11.02
N GLY A 21 -16.06 -12.16 -11.04
CA GLY A 21 -17.26 -12.99 -11.05
C GLY A 21 -17.59 -13.65 -9.71
N ALA A 22 -16.82 -13.39 -8.64
CA ALA A 22 -17.07 -13.90 -7.31
C ALA A 22 -16.78 -12.85 -6.22
N ALA A 23 -17.52 -12.90 -5.11
CA ALA A 23 -17.16 -12.15 -3.91
C ALA A 23 -16.14 -12.96 -3.10
N VAL A 24 -14.84 -12.68 -3.27
CA VAL A 24 -13.75 -13.40 -2.58
C VAL A 24 -13.23 -12.56 -1.41
N HIS A 25 -13.33 -13.10 -0.21
CA HIS A 25 -12.88 -12.47 1.02
C HIS A 25 -11.72 -13.28 1.63
N ILE A 26 -10.60 -12.64 1.90
CA ILE A 26 -9.42 -13.21 2.55
C ILE A 26 -9.23 -12.51 3.90
N THR A 27 -9.16 -13.29 4.96
CA THR A 27 -9.10 -12.81 6.34
C THR A 27 -8.33 -13.78 7.25
N GLY A 28 -8.16 -13.44 8.52
CA GLY A 28 -7.69 -14.36 9.55
C GLY A 28 -6.24 -14.12 9.93
N ASN A 29 -5.51 -15.19 10.23
CA ASN A 29 -4.24 -15.10 10.95
C ASN A 29 -3.03 -15.07 9.99
N GLY A 30 -3.19 -14.53 8.78
CA GLY A 30 -2.13 -14.52 7.79
C GLY A 30 -2.34 -13.47 6.71
N CYS A 31 -1.22 -13.07 6.10
CA CYS A 31 -1.13 -12.07 5.04
C CYS A 31 -0.94 -12.74 3.68
N LEU A 32 -1.12 -11.98 2.60
CA LEU A 32 -0.59 -12.36 1.28
C LEU A 32 0.87 -11.91 1.17
N THR A 33 1.79 -12.85 1.05
CA THR A 33 3.23 -12.54 1.05
C THR A 33 3.85 -12.84 -0.32
N ILE A 34 4.32 -11.79 -1.00
CA ILE A 34 5.00 -11.81 -2.29
C ILE A 34 6.48 -11.50 -2.03
N GLN A 35 7.30 -12.53 -1.85
CA GLN A 35 8.70 -12.38 -1.43
C GLN A 35 9.67 -13.00 -2.44
N TYR A 36 10.64 -12.21 -2.91
CA TYR A 36 11.72 -12.60 -3.83
C TYR A 36 11.21 -13.24 -5.13
N VAL A 37 10.12 -12.69 -5.68
CA VAL A 37 9.44 -13.22 -6.86
C VAL A 37 9.11 -12.12 -7.87
N GLN A 38 8.58 -12.52 -9.02
CA GLN A 38 8.19 -11.60 -10.07
C GLN A 38 6.94 -12.04 -10.83
N HIS A 39 6.32 -11.09 -11.52
CA HIS A 39 5.14 -11.34 -12.35
C HIS A 39 3.97 -11.92 -11.54
N VAL A 40 3.47 -11.13 -10.58
CA VAL A 40 2.29 -11.47 -9.78
C VAL A 40 1.20 -10.43 -9.98
N ILE A 41 -0.03 -10.88 -10.18
CA ILE A 41 -1.23 -10.05 -10.23
C ILE A 41 -2.16 -10.46 -9.08
N ILE A 42 -2.63 -9.48 -8.32
CA ILE A 42 -3.66 -9.65 -7.29
C ILE A 42 -4.84 -8.78 -7.72
N HIS A 43 -5.97 -9.40 -8.05
CA HIS A 43 -7.06 -8.70 -8.70
C HIS A 43 -8.45 -9.08 -8.15
N ASN A 44 -9.28 -8.07 -7.89
CA ASN A 44 -10.69 -8.21 -7.55
C ASN A 44 -10.98 -9.07 -6.31
N ILE A 45 -10.26 -8.84 -5.21
CA ILE A 45 -10.47 -9.54 -3.93
C ILE A 45 -10.58 -8.56 -2.74
N HIS A 46 -11.27 -8.99 -1.68
CA HIS A 46 -11.37 -8.28 -0.41
C HIS A 46 -10.38 -8.87 0.59
N ILE A 47 -9.54 -8.04 1.21
CA ILE A 47 -8.54 -8.43 2.21
C ILE A 47 -8.74 -7.59 3.46
N TYR A 48 -9.02 -8.23 4.60
CA TYR A 48 -9.26 -7.51 5.85
C TYR A 48 -9.11 -8.42 7.07
N ASP A 49 -8.92 -7.82 8.24
CA ASP A 49 -8.68 -8.54 9.50
C ASP A 49 -7.50 -9.52 9.40
N SER A 50 -6.41 -9.08 8.75
CA SER A 50 -5.12 -9.79 8.83
C SER A 50 -4.55 -9.61 10.22
N SER A 51 -4.61 -10.66 11.02
CA SER A 51 -4.21 -10.66 12.44
C SER A 51 -3.39 -11.90 12.80
N PRO A 52 -2.12 -11.99 12.36
CA PRO A 52 -1.25 -13.10 12.71
C PRO A 52 -1.04 -13.22 14.23
N THR A 53 -1.43 -14.37 14.78
CA THR A 53 -1.26 -14.68 16.21
C THR A 53 -0.17 -15.71 16.48
N LYS A 54 0.42 -16.27 15.41
CA LYS A 54 1.37 -17.38 15.49
C LYS A 54 2.69 -16.99 14.87
N VAL A 55 3.77 -17.45 15.49
CA VAL A 55 5.12 -17.35 14.95
C VAL A 55 5.36 -18.58 14.07
N GLY A 56 5.59 -18.36 12.77
CA GLY A 56 5.93 -19.41 11.82
C GLY A 56 7.44 -19.66 11.79
N ARG A 57 7.87 -20.61 10.94
CA ARG A 57 9.31 -20.86 10.70
C ARG A 57 10.04 -19.64 10.13
N ARG A 58 9.31 -18.73 9.47
CA ARG A 58 9.81 -17.47 8.89
C ARG A 58 9.73 -16.29 9.86
N GLY A 59 9.42 -16.55 11.14
CA GLY A 59 9.19 -15.51 12.14
C GLY A 59 7.71 -15.17 12.30
N ARG A 60 7.45 -14.09 13.05
CA ARG A 60 6.12 -13.50 13.19
C ARG A 60 5.89 -12.60 11.98
N SER A 61 4.73 -12.74 11.36
CA SER A 61 4.27 -11.77 10.37
C SER A 61 3.69 -10.55 11.08
N ASP A 62 4.00 -9.36 10.57
CA ASP A 62 3.60 -8.08 11.18
C ASP A 62 2.08 -7.89 11.12
N GLY A 63 1.43 -8.46 10.09
CA GLY A 63 -0.02 -8.46 9.95
C GLY A 63 -0.54 -7.51 8.89
N ASP A 64 0.23 -7.33 7.82
CA ASP A 64 -0.23 -6.58 6.66
C ASP A 64 -1.35 -7.29 5.90
N GLY A 65 -2.08 -6.56 5.06
CA GLY A 65 -2.94 -7.17 4.05
C GLY A 65 -2.12 -7.90 2.97
N ILE A 66 -1.22 -7.16 2.32
CA ILE A 66 -0.31 -7.63 1.28
C ILE A 66 1.10 -7.12 1.56
N SER A 67 2.06 -8.03 1.67
CA SER A 67 3.47 -7.69 1.88
C SER A 67 4.32 -8.08 0.67
N ILE A 68 5.05 -7.13 0.09
CA ILE A 68 5.87 -7.26 -1.12
C ILE A 68 7.34 -7.00 -0.76
N PHE A 69 8.17 -8.04 -0.82
CA PHE A 69 9.57 -8.00 -0.40
C PHE A 69 10.51 -8.38 -1.55
N GLY A 70 11.49 -7.55 -1.89
CA GLY A 70 12.50 -7.81 -2.92
C GLY A 70 11.94 -8.39 -4.21
N SER A 71 10.77 -7.90 -4.63
CA SER A 71 9.99 -8.47 -5.74
C SER A 71 9.79 -7.43 -6.84
N GLN A 72 9.54 -7.90 -8.06
CA GLN A 72 9.39 -6.99 -9.20
C GLN A 72 8.27 -7.36 -10.16
N LYS A 73 7.69 -6.36 -10.83
CA LYS A 73 6.59 -6.55 -11.80
C LYS A 73 5.36 -7.15 -11.11
N ILE A 74 4.85 -6.42 -10.13
CA ILE A 74 3.66 -6.78 -9.36
C ILE A 74 2.54 -5.78 -9.67
N TRP A 75 1.32 -6.29 -9.81
CA TRP A 75 0.13 -5.47 -10.01
C TRP A 75 -0.94 -5.83 -8.98
N VAL A 76 -1.31 -4.86 -8.14
CA VAL A 76 -2.42 -4.98 -7.19
C VAL A 76 -3.56 -4.10 -7.68
N ASP A 77 -4.65 -4.71 -8.11
CA ASP A 77 -5.71 -4.03 -8.86
C ASP A 77 -7.12 -4.38 -8.39
N HIS A 78 -8.02 -3.41 -8.32
CA HIS A 78 -9.43 -3.64 -7.96
C HIS A 78 -9.63 -4.40 -6.63
N CYS A 79 -8.69 -4.30 -5.70
CA CYS A 79 -8.81 -4.93 -4.39
C CYS A 79 -9.47 -3.97 -3.37
N SER A 80 -10.14 -4.53 -2.37
CA SER A 80 -10.64 -3.76 -1.22
C SER A 80 -9.86 -4.16 0.03
N LEU A 81 -9.23 -3.20 0.72
CA LEU A 81 -8.38 -3.47 1.87
C LEU A 81 -8.78 -2.63 3.09
N SER A 82 -8.83 -3.24 4.29
CA SER A 82 -9.13 -2.55 5.55
C SER A 82 -8.73 -3.35 6.79
N HIS A 83 -8.71 -2.74 7.98
CA HIS A 83 -8.64 -3.41 9.29
C HIS A 83 -7.55 -4.49 9.42
N CYS A 84 -6.36 -4.28 8.85
CA CYS A 84 -5.23 -5.17 9.11
C CYS A 84 -4.53 -4.79 10.43
N THR A 85 -3.63 -5.63 10.92
CA THR A 85 -2.96 -5.35 12.20
C THR A 85 -1.87 -4.31 12.05
N ASP A 86 -1.13 -4.35 10.93
CA ASP A 86 -0.02 -3.43 10.65
C ASP A 86 -0.30 -2.59 9.39
N GLY A 87 0.28 -2.89 8.23
CA GLY A 87 0.01 -2.21 6.95
C GLY A 87 -1.23 -2.74 6.20
N LEU A 88 -1.76 -2.01 5.21
CA LEU A 88 -2.60 -2.65 4.17
C LEU A 88 -1.74 -3.19 3.04
N ILE A 89 -0.80 -2.38 2.53
CA ILE A 89 0.17 -2.80 1.51
C ILE A 89 1.57 -2.28 1.86
N ASP A 90 2.50 -3.20 2.01
CA ASP A 90 3.92 -2.89 2.25
C ASP A 90 4.78 -3.31 1.07
N VAL A 91 5.61 -2.39 0.56
CA VAL A 91 6.54 -2.62 -0.55
C VAL A 91 7.94 -2.24 -0.10
N VAL A 92 8.81 -3.23 0.08
CA VAL A 92 10.10 -3.03 0.76
C VAL A 92 11.20 -3.90 0.15
N LEU A 93 12.42 -3.76 0.69
CA LEU A 93 13.60 -4.59 0.37
C LEU A 93 14.00 -4.57 -1.11
N GLY A 94 14.02 -3.39 -1.74
CA GLY A 94 14.45 -3.22 -3.13
C GLY A 94 13.40 -3.66 -4.16
N SER A 95 12.14 -3.78 -3.74
CA SER A 95 11.03 -4.06 -4.67
C SER A 95 10.87 -2.94 -5.69
N THR A 96 10.54 -3.26 -6.94
CA THR A 96 10.44 -2.28 -8.02
C THR A 96 9.50 -2.69 -9.14
N ALA A 97 9.13 -1.78 -10.03
CA ALA A 97 8.14 -2.00 -11.08
C ALA A 97 6.80 -2.51 -10.52
N ILE A 98 6.22 -1.75 -9.59
CA ILE A 98 4.96 -2.08 -8.92
C ILE A 98 3.87 -1.11 -9.38
N THR A 99 2.67 -1.62 -9.66
CA THR A 99 1.47 -0.81 -9.87
C THR A 99 0.40 -1.18 -8.86
N ILE A 100 -0.16 -0.18 -8.19
CA ILE A 100 -1.26 -0.32 -7.24
C ILE A 100 -2.39 0.55 -7.78
N SER A 101 -3.43 -0.05 -8.34
CA SER A 101 -4.48 0.68 -9.04
C SER A 101 -5.91 0.27 -8.76
N ASN A 102 -6.86 1.20 -8.90
CA ASN A 102 -8.30 0.93 -8.76
C ASN A 102 -8.70 0.26 -7.44
N ASN A 103 -7.87 0.35 -6.40
CA ASN A 103 -8.17 -0.27 -5.12
C ASN A 103 -9.02 0.65 -4.24
N TYR A 104 -9.71 0.06 -3.29
CA TYR A 104 -10.48 0.78 -2.27
C TYR A 104 -9.90 0.51 -0.88
N PHE A 105 -9.41 1.56 -0.23
CA PHE A 105 -8.80 1.50 1.10
C PHE A 105 -9.69 2.20 2.12
N THR A 106 -9.99 1.57 3.25
CA THR A 106 -10.77 2.19 4.33
C THR A 106 -10.36 1.69 5.72
N HIS A 107 -10.76 2.44 6.75
CA HIS A 107 -10.70 2.04 8.17
C HIS A 107 -9.36 1.41 8.59
N HIS A 108 -8.29 2.20 8.49
CA HIS A 108 -6.95 1.71 8.77
C HIS A 108 -6.00 2.86 9.12
N ASP A 109 -5.04 2.62 10.01
CA ASP A 109 -4.08 3.65 10.41
C ASP A 109 -2.97 3.80 9.37
N GLU A 110 -2.15 2.75 9.21
CA GLU A 110 -0.95 2.73 8.39
C GLU A 110 -1.24 2.11 7.02
N VAL A 111 -1.70 2.91 6.06
CA VAL A 111 -2.27 2.36 4.81
C VAL A 111 -1.23 1.69 3.91
N MET A 112 -0.20 2.42 3.50
CA MET A 112 0.76 1.94 2.50
C MET A 112 2.17 2.44 2.78
N LEU A 113 3.09 1.51 3.02
CA LEU A 113 4.51 1.81 3.23
C LEU A 113 5.33 1.41 2.00
N LEU A 114 6.07 2.37 1.44
CA LEU A 114 7.00 2.17 0.33
C LEU A 114 8.41 2.44 0.82
N GLY A 115 9.16 1.37 1.15
CA GLY A 115 10.50 1.42 1.76
C GLY A 115 10.44 1.49 3.30
N HIS A 116 11.22 0.65 3.97
CA HIS A 116 11.11 0.39 5.42
C HIS A 116 12.15 1.14 6.29
N ASP A 117 13.33 1.42 5.74
CA ASP A 117 14.45 2.02 6.46
C ASP A 117 15.08 3.13 5.60
N ASP A 118 15.25 4.32 6.16
CA ASP A 118 15.87 5.46 5.50
C ASP A 118 17.30 5.15 5.02
N LYS A 119 17.99 4.19 5.65
CA LYS A 119 19.35 3.76 5.31
C LYS A 119 19.42 2.64 4.29
N TYR A 120 18.28 2.06 3.88
CA TYR A 120 18.26 0.95 2.93
C TYR A 120 18.41 1.43 1.48
N VAL A 121 19.65 1.62 1.05
CA VAL A 121 19.99 2.27 -0.22
C VAL A 121 19.46 1.56 -1.47
N LEU A 122 19.18 0.26 -1.42
CA LEU A 122 18.63 -0.49 -2.55
C LEU A 122 17.21 -0.03 -2.92
N ASP A 123 16.46 0.58 -1.99
CA ASP A 123 15.15 1.19 -2.29
C ASP A 123 15.29 2.43 -3.20
N THR A 124 16.50 2.94 -3.48
CA THR A 124 16.72 3.98 -4.50
C THR A 124 16.30 3.52 -5.91
N GLY A 125 16.35 2.21 -6.18
CA GLY A 125 15.85 1.63 -7.44
C GLY A 125 14.35 1.36 -7.47
N MET A 126 13.62 1.62 -6.37
CA MET A 126 12.18 1.40 -6.29
C MET A 126 11.43 2.31 -7.25
N GLN A 127 10.51 1.73 -8.02
CA GLN A 127 9.56 2.47 -8.86
C GLN A 127 8.15 1.94 -8.61
N VAL A 128 7.26 2.82 -8.15
CA VAL A 128 5.86 2.47 -7.84
C VAL A 128 4.92 3.47 -8.49
N THR A 129 3.86 2.95 -9.13
CA THR A 129 2.73 3.77 -9.60
C THR A 129 1.51 3.49 -8.73
N ILE A 130 0.93 4.53 -8.16
CA ILE A 130 -0.32 4.50 -7.39
C ILE A 130 -1.35 5.29 -8.20
N ALA A 131 -2.31 4.59 -8.81
CA ALA A 131 -3.23 5.22 -9.75
C ALA A 131 -4.69 4.84 -9.55
N PHE A 132 -5.60 5.80 -9.64
CA PHE A 132 -7.05 5.52 -9.64
C PHE A 132 -7.59 4.84 -8.37
N ASN A 133 -6.83 4.85 -7.28
CA ASN A 133 -7.30 4.30 -6.01
C ASN A 133 -8.25 5.27 -5.32
N HIS A 134 -9.16 4.72 -4.54
CA HIS A 134 -10.00 5.46 -3.63
C HIS A 134 -9.52 5.23 -2.19
N PHE A 135 -8.92 6.26 -1.62
CA PHE A 135 -8.55 6.34 -0.21
C PHE A 135 -9.72 6.95 0.56
N GLY A 136 -10.59 6.06 1.05
CA GLY A 136 -11.89 6.42 1.60
C GLY A 136 -11.87 6.71 3.10
N GLN A 137 -13.03 6.51 3.72
CA GLN A 137 -13.25 6.87 5.12
C GLN A 137 -12.39 6.10 6.11
N GLY A 138 -12.11 6.74 7.24
CA GLY A 138 -11.48 6.10 8.40
C GLY A 138 -9.99 5.84 8.25
N LEU A 139 -9.33 6.40 7.23
CA LEU A 139 -7.89 6.33 7.05
C LEU A 139 -7.17 7.38 7.91
N VAL A 140 -6.04 7.02 8.51
CA VAL A 140 -5.25 7.97 9.32
C VAL A 140 -4.12 8.59 8.50
N GLN A 141 -3.26 7.76 7.91
CA GLN A 141 -2.01 8.20 7.28
C GLN A 141 -1.46 7.23 6.22
N ARG A 142 -0.31 7.60 5.62
CA ARG A 142 0.49 6.76 4.71
C ARG A 142 -0.20 6.36 3.42
N MET A 143 -0.69 7.32 2.64
CA MET A 143 -1.37 7.10 1.36
C MET A 143 -0.62 7.72 0.16
N PRO A 144 0.64 7.40 -0.13
CA PRO A 144 1.55 6.49 0.58
C PRO A 144 2.46 7.21 1.60
N ARG A 145 3.24 6.43 2.37
CA ARG A 145 4.48 6.91 3.00
C ARG A 145 5.69 6.30 2.30
N CYS A 146 6.54 7.16 1.73
CA CYS A 146 7.63 6.76 0.85
C CYS A 146 9.01 6.98 1.44
N ARG A 147 9.95 6.12 1.05
CA ARG A 147 11.38 6.29 1.25
C ARG A 147 12.15 5.96 -0.01
N ARG A 148 13.13 6.80 -0.35
CA ARG A 148 13.95 6.64 -1.56
C ARG A 148 13.05 6.51 -2.82
N GLY A 149 13.59 5.97 -3.90
CA GLY A 149 12.82 5.59 -5.09
C GLY A 149 12.07 6.71 -5.79
N TYR A 150 11.31 6.30 -6.81
CA TYR A 150 10.40 7.16 -7.57
C TYR A 150 8.97 6.64 -7.45
N ILE A 151 8.08 7.50 -6.98
CA ILE A 151 6.68 7.18 -6.74
C ILE A 151 5.82 8.15 -7.53
N HIS A 152 5.01 7.60 -8.45
CA HIS A 152 4.02 8.36 -9.19
C HIS A 152 2.64 8.14 -8.59
N VAL A 153 2.08 9.19 -7.97
CA VAL A 153 0.75 9.18 -7.38
C VAL A 153 -0.17 9.96 -8.32
N VAL A 154 -1.04 9.28 -9.06
CA VAL A 154 -1.80 9.89 -10.16
C VAL A 154 -3.29 9.57 -10.12
N ASN A 155 -4.14 10.58 -10.25
CA ASN A 155 -5.61 10.44 -10.37
C ASN A 155 -6.26 9.56 -9.28
N ASN A 156 -5.79 9.64 -8.04
CA ASN A 156 -6.42 9.01 -6.89
C ASN A 156 -7.40 9.98 -6.21
N ASP A 157 -8.41 9.43 -5.52
CA ASP A 157 -9.34 10.21 -4.68
C ASP A 157 -9.03 9.98 -3.20
N PHE A 158 -8.71 11.06 -2.49
CA PHE A 158 -8.37 11.06 -1.06
C PHE A 158 -9.45 11.77 -0.25
N THR A 159 -10.04 11.08 0.72
CA THR A 159 -11.10 11.65 1.55
C THR A 159 -10.78 11.58 3.04
N SER A 160 -10.76 12.74 3.70
CA SER A 160 -10.81 12.89 5.17
C SER A 160 -9.80 12.03 5.94
N TRP A 161 -8.52 12.11 5.57
CA TRP A 161 -7.44 11.53 6.37
C TRP A 161 -7.38 12.19 7.76
N LYS A 162 -6.83 11.49 8.76
CA LYS A 162 -6.77 12.02 10.14
C LYS A 162 -5.43 12.65 10.52
N MET A 163 -4.36 12.39 9.77
CA MET A 163 -3.04 12.96 10.06
C MET A 163 -2.39 13.59 8.82
N TYR A 164 -2.09 12.81 7.78
CA TYR A 164 -1.63 13.30 6.47
C TYR A 164 -2.03 12.32 5.37
N ALA A 165 -2.07 12.77 4.12
CA ALA A 165 -2.30 11.88 2.98
C ALA A 165 -0.98 11.25 2.50
N ILE A 166 -0.07 12.07 1.97
CA ILE A 166 1.18 11.61 1.35
C ILE A 166 2.37 12.02 2.23
N GLY A 167 3.26 11.09 2.57
CA GLY A 167 4.42 11.42 3.41
C GLY A 167 5.70 10.75 2.94
N GLY A 168 6.82 11.13 3.52
CA GLY A 168 8.07 10.45 3.24
C GLY A 168 9.26 10.87 4.10
N SER A 169 10.31 10.03 4.05
CA SER A 169 11.61 10.26 4.67
C SER A 169 12.71 9.57 3.84
N GLY A 170 13.98 9.93 4.00
CA GLY A 170 15.05 9.31 3.22
C GLY A 170 15.04 9.69 1.73
N ASN A 171 14.66 10.93 1.41
CA ASN A 171 14.72 11.55 0.08
C ASN A 171 14.03 10.77 -1.05
N PRO A 172 12.72 10.44 -0.93
CA PRO A 172 11.94 9.93 -2.05
C PRO A 172 11.70 10.99 -3.12
N THR A 173 11.49 10.55 -4.36
CA THR A 173 10.89 11.41 -5.40
C THR A 173 9.41 11.07 -5.51
N ILE A 174 8.55 12.03 -5.18
CA ILE A 174 7.09 11.86 -5.25
C ILE A 174 6.53 12.81 -6.32
N ASN A 175 6.02 12.24 -7.40
CA ASN A 175 5.30 12.97 -8.44
C ASN A 175 3.79 12.80 -8.20
N SER A 176 3.13 13.85 -7.72
CA SER A 176 1.68 13.86 -7.47
C SER A 176 0.97 14.64 -8.59
N GLN A 177 0.16 13.94 -9.38
CA GLN A 177 -0.50 14.52 -10.56
C GLN A 177 -2.00 14.21 -10.61
N GLY A 178 -2.85 15.23 -10.75
CA GLY A 178 -4.30 15.04 -10.98
C GLY A 178 -5.07 14.32 -9.87
N ASN A 179 -4.50 14.24 -8.66
CA ASN A 179 -5.19 13.67 -7.50
C ASN A 179 -6.24 14.65 -6.97
N ARG A 180 -7.35 14.10 -6.45
CA ARG A 180 -8.38 14.86 -5.74
C ARG A 180 -8.19 14.71 -4.24
N TYR A 181 -8.14 15.83 -3.52
CA TYR A 181 -7.97 15.84 -2.07
C TYR A 181 -9.16 16.51 -1.39
N SER A 182 -9.97 15.73 -0.68
CA SER A 182 -11.05 16.25 0.16
C SER A 182 -10.57 16.27 1.62
N ALA A 183 -9.93 17.37 2.01
CA ALA A 183 -9.29 17.52 3.32
C ALA A 183 -10.30 17.44 4.50
N PRO A 184 -9.89 16.91 5.67
CA PRO A 184 -10.72 16.85 6.86
C PRO A 184 -11.08 18.25 7.39
N SER A 185 -12.08 18.36 8.26
CA SER A 185 -12.43 19.63 8.91
C SER A 185 -11.38 20.12 9.91
N ASP A 186 -10.58 19.19 10.46
CA ASP A 186 -9.52 19.47 11.43
C ASP A 186 -8.42 20.36 10.78
N PRO A 187 -8.18 21.58 11.29
CA PRO A 187 -7.13 22.46 10.78
C PRO A 187 -5.72 21.85 10.83
N SER A 188 -5.44 20.98 11.80
CA SER A 188 -4.12 20.37 12.00
C SER A 188 -3.79 19.29 10.96
N ALA A 189 -4.79 18.82 10.22
CA ALA A 189 -4.67 17.79 9.19
C ALA A 189 -4.98 18.33 7.78
N LYS A 190 -4.96 19.66 7.59
CA LYS A 190 -5.21 20.29 6.28
C LYS A 190 -4.08 20.10 5.29
N GLU A 191 -2.85 19.97 5.79
CA GLU A 191 -1.71 19.72 4.92
C GLU A 191 -1.80 18.29 4.37
N VAL A 192 -1.76 18.19 3.04
CA VAL A 192 -1.75 16.90 2.34
C VAL A 192 -0.48 16.11 2.69
N ASN A 193 0.61 16.80 3.02
CA ASN A 193 1.94 16.22 3.18
C ASN A 193 2.54 16.39 4.56
N LEU A 194 3.40 15.44 4.94
CA LEU A 194 4.23 15.54 6.14
C LEU A 194 5.61 14.89 5.90
N GLY A 195 6.69 15.66 6.15
CA GLY A 195 8.07 15.18 6.20
C GLY A 195 9.11 16.24 5.80
N PHE A 196 10.34 16.08 6.29
CA PHE A 196 11.49 16.92 5.97
C PHE A 196 12.37 16.18 4.95
N ASP A 197 12.80 16.86 3.89
CA ASP A 197 13.71 16.39 2.83
C ASP A 197 13.13 15.47 1.73
N PHE A 198 12.17 15.96 0.94
CA PHE A 198 11.84 15.34 -0.36
C PHE A 198 11.43 16.34 -1.44
N LEU A 199 11.73 16.03 -2.71
CA LEU A 199 11.28 16.81 -3.87
C LEU A 199 9.86 16.37 -4.22
N GLN A 200 8.89 17.24 -3.97
CA GLN A 200 7.51 17.02 -4.37
C GLN A 200 7.18 17.86 -5.59
N VAL A 201 6.78 17.21 -6.67
CA VAL A 201 6.26 17.88 -7.86
C VAL A 201 4.75 17.71 -7.84
N PHE A 202 4.04 18.75 -7.41
CA PHE A 202 2.59 18.84 -7.60
C PHE A 202 2.32 19.44 -8.98
N LYS A 203 1.61 18.69 -9.82
CA LYS A 203 0.96 19.23 -11.02
C LYS A 203 -0.55 19.08 -10.81
N ASP A 204 -1.23 20.22 -10.76
CA ASP A 204 -2.69 20.33 -10.78
C ASP A 204 -3.45 19.80 -9.55
N ALA A 205 -2.88 19.92 -8.35
CA ALA A 205 -3.61 19.61 -7.12
C ALA A 205 -4.67 20.71 -6.83
N HIS A 206 -5.95 20.37 -6.99
CA HIS A 206 -7.05 21.17 -6.49
C HIS A 206 -7.35 20.72 -5.05
N ILE A 207 -7.05 21.61 -4.08
CA ILE A 207 -7.41 21.49 -2.66
C ILE A 207 -8.77 22.14 -2.43
#